data_AF-A0A9X2E1C2-F1
#
_entry.id   AF-A0A9X2E1C2-F1
#
_cell.length_a   1.000
_cell.length_b   1.000
_cell.length_c   1.000
_cell.angle_alpha   90.00
_cell.angle_beta   90.00
_cell.angle_gamma   90.00
#
_symmetry.space_group_name_H-M   'P 1'
#
loop_
_entity.id
_entity.type
_entity.pdbx_description
1 polymer ?
#
loop_
_entity_poly.entity_id
_entity_poly.type
_entity_poly.pdbx_seq_one_letter_code
_entity_poly.pdbx_strand_id
1 'polypeptide(L)'
;MPVEGFDAGYSWELRHDNRIVEYGTLAWSDQHPWTGKAATDPYEMGSELFDLACSLVLEESRDAVVDARMEGRPEPTPIDVLTLILREPDGRELVSMTARLIHLPITEEYVQEQIALLRASEEEDRRLALARRQRAEEPDPYPLLADFLAPQPLPQPEPAEPPDPHRQRIDDLERRADDLRESVVDPDHCRRRLFEAELRLTEAEQEHRHLAADADDGAREDAAAHIAHCAERVTFWHTRATEATETFLRAAALDAEAARLRRAEPER
;
A
#
# COMPACT_ATOMS: atom_id res chain seq x y z
N MET A 1 11.59 -35.38 8.72
CA MET A 1 11.93 -35.57 10.14
C MET A 1 12.13 -34.19 10.73
N PRO A 2 11.31 -33.74 11.68
CA PRO A 2 11.49 -32.43 12.31
C PRO A 2 12.78 -32.46 13.14
N VAL A 3 13.67 -31.49 12.89
CA VAL A 3 14.92 -31.34 13.64
C VAL A 3 14.55 -30.76 15.00
N GLU A 4 14.83 -31.49 16.09
CA GLU A 4 14.72 -30.97 17.46
C GLU A 4 15.68 -29.77 17.60
N GLY A 5 15.14 -28.54 17.70
CA GLY A 5 15.95 -27.31 17.80
C GLY A 5 15.26 -25.99 17.42
N PHE A 6 14.07 -26.00 16.81
CA PHE A 6 13.40 -24.78 16.29
C PHE A 6 12.82 -23.80 17.33
N ASP A 7 13.01 -24.03 18.64
CA ASP A 7 12.69 -23.03 19.67
C ASP A 7 13.72 -21.89 19.72
N ALA A 8 14.85 -22.02 19.01
CA ALA A 8 15.85 -20.98 18.84
C ALA A 8 15.48 -20.08 17.66
N GLY A 9 15.32 -18.78 17.88
CA GLY A 9 15.08 -17.82 16.79
C GLY A 9 16.25 -17.69 15.81
N TYR A 10 16.14 -16.79 14.85
CA TYR A 10 17.20 -16.46 13.91
C TYR A 10 17.36 -14.95 13.81
N SER A 11 18.55 -14.51 13.40
CA SER A 11 18.77 -13.15 12.94
C SER A 11 18.92 -13.12 11.43
N TRP A 12 18.57 -11.99 10.84
CA TRP A 12 18.72 -11.75 9.42
C TRP A 12 19.32 -10.38 9.17
N GLU A 13 20.11 -10.27 8.11
CA GLU A 13 20.74 -9.03 7.67
C GLU A 13 20.62 -8.92 6.15
N LEU A 14 20.10 -7.79 5.68
CA LEU A 14 20.13 -7.38 4.29
C LEU A 14 21.23 -6.33 4.11
N ARG A 15 22.07 -6.53 3.09
CA ARG A 15 23.18 -5.64 2.77
C ARG A 15 23.11 -5.15 1.33
N HIS A 16 23.28 -3.85 1.13
CA HIS A 16 23.47 -3.20 -0.16
C HIS A 16 24.93 -2.78 -0.27
N ASP A 17 25.66 -3.29 -1.27
CA ASP A 17 27.07 -2.95 -1.52
C ASP A 17 27.94 -3.00 -0.24
N ASN A 18 27.72 -4.07 0.55
CA ASN A 18 28.40 -4.35 1.82
C ASN A 18 28.03 -3.42 3.00
N ARG A 19 26.99 -2.60 2.87
CA ARG A 19 26.38 -1.83 3.97
C ARG A 19 25.12 -2.53 4.45
N ILE A 20 24.96 -2.72 5.76
CA ILE A 20 23.72 -3.26 6.33
C ILE A 20 22.64 -2.18 6.18
N VAL A 21 21.53 -2.53 5.55
CA VAL A 21 20.40 -1.62 5.32
C VAL A 21 19.16 -2.04 6.10
N GLU A 22 19.03 -3.33 6.39
CA GLU A 22 18.00 -3.83 7.28
C GLU A 22 18.50 -5.05 8.02
N TYR A 23 18.05 -5.21 9.25
CA TYR A 23 18.36 -6.36 10.07
C TYR A 23 17.19 -6.64 11.02
N GLY A 24 17.13 -7.85 11.54
CA GLY A 24 16.13 -8.19 12.55
C GLY A 24 16.39 -9.52 13.21
N THR A 25 15.62 -9.81 14.25
CA THR A 25 15.60 -11.11 14.93
C THR A 25 14.17 -11.59 15.03
N LEU A 26 13.95 -12.89 14.83
CA LEU A 26 12.61 -13.47 14.81
C LEU A 26 12.65 -14.92 15.30
N ALA A 27 11.57 -15.43 15.90
CA ALA A 27 11.41 -16.87 16.08
C ALA A 27 10.97 -17.52 14.75
N TRP A 28 11.38 -18.77 14.49
CA TRP A 28 10.93 -19.50 13.28
C TRP A 28 9.41 -19.70 13.22
N SER A 29 8.75 -19.71 14.38
CA SER A 29 7.29 -19.80 14.48
C SER A 29 6.57 -18.52 14.06
N ASP A 30 7.26 -17.38 14.07
CA ASP A 30 6.64 -16.08 13.86
C ASP A 30 6.61 -15.74 12.36
N GLN A 31 5.64 -14.92 11.96
CA GLN A 31 5.57 -14.43 10.59
C GLN A 31 6.63 -13.36 10.36
N HIS A 32 7.43 -13.52 9.32
CA HIS A 32 8.43 -12.53 8.95
C HIS A 32 7.76 -11.26 8.41
N PRO A 33 8.17 -10.05 8.83
CA PRO A 33 7.49 -8.80 8.48
C PRO A 33 7.51 -8.45 6.99
N TRP A 34 8.46 -9.00 6.24
CA TRP A 34 8.55 -8.79 4.79
C TRP A 34 7.73 -9.79 3.98
N THR A 35 7.82 -11.08 4.33
CA THR A 35 7.21 -12.15 3.53
C THR A 35 5.81 -12.51 4.01
N GLY A 36 5.44 -12.12 5.23
CA GLY A 36 4.18 -12.49 5.89
C GLY A 36 4.06 -13.98 6.22
N LYS A 37 5.16 -14.75 6.07
CA LYS A 37 5.21 -16.21 6.24
C LYS A 37 6.06 -16.55 7.46
N ALA A 38 5.66 -17.59 8.17
CA ALA A 38 6.56 -18.35 9.05
C ALA A 38 7.20 -19.46 8.20
N ALA A 39 8.45 -19.81 8.46
CA ALA A 39 9.11 -20.90 7.75
C ALA A 39 9.72 -21.89 8.74
N THR A 40 9.73 -23.15 8.36
CA THR A 40 10.36 -24.22 9.15
C THR A 40 11.75 -24.59 8.63
N ASP A 41 12.23 -23.92 7.58
CA ASP A 41 13.51 -24.18 6.94
C ASP A 41 14.25 -22.87 6.66
N PRO A 42 15.52 -22.74 7.07
CA PRO A 42 16.30 -21.54 6.80
C PRO A 42 16.48 -21.22 5.32
N TYR A 43 16.55 -22.25 4.46
CA TYR A 43 16.70 -22.02 3.02
C TYR A 43 15.40 -21.52 2.40
N GLU A 44 14.25 -22.07 2.77
CA GLU A 44 12.93 -21.54 2.41
C GLU A 44 12.80 -20.06 2.77
N MET A 45 13.03 -19.70 4.05
CA MET A 45 12.97 -18.29 4.48
C MET A 45 13.98 -17.41 3.76
N GLY A 46 15.22 -17.91 3.60
CA GLY A 46 16.30 -17.22 2.91
C GLY A 46 15.94 -16.89 1.48
N SER A 47 15.43 -17.87 0.73
CA SER A 47 15.03 -17.70 -0.67
C SER A 47 13.89 -16.69 -0.84
N GLU A 48 12.82 -16.81 -0.05
CA GLU A 48 11.66 -15.91 -0.10
C GLU A 48 12.04 -14.47 0.26
N LEU A 49 12.83 -14.28 1.31
CA LEU A 49 13.30 -12.96 1.70
C LEU A 49 14.26 -12.36 0.66
N PHE A 50 15.14 -13.19 0.09
CA PHE A 50 16.13 -12.77 -0.89
C PHE A 50 15.50 -12.36 -2.22
N ASP A 51 14.55 -13.14 -2.73
CA ASP A 51 13.84 -12.85 -3.98
C ASP A 51 13.00 -11.58 -3.84
N LEU A 52 12.32 -11.41 -2.71
CA LEU A 52 11.57 -10.20 -2.41
C LEU A 52 12.49 -8.98 -2.33
N ALA A 53 13.63 -9.10 -1.63
CA ALA A 53 14.59 -8.01 -1.49
C ALA A 53 15.23 -7.62 -2.82
N CYS A 54 15.61 -8.58 -3.66
CA CYS A 54 16.10 -8.30 -5.02
C CYS A 54 15.06 -7.55 -5.85
N SER A 55 13.81 -8.00 -5.81
CA SER A 55 12.71 -7.39 -6.56
C SER A 55 12.45 -5.96 -6.10
N LEU A 56 12.39 -5.75 -4.79
CA LEU A 56 12.17 -4.43 -4.18
C LEU A 56 13.29 -3.46 -4.54
N VAL A 57 14.55 -3.86 -4.41
CA VAL A 57 15.69 -2.98 -4.71
C VAL A 57 15.75 -2.60 -6.20
N LEU A 58 15.44 -3.55 -7.11
CA LEU A 58 15.35 -3.25 -8.54
C LEU A 58 14.23 -2.26 -8.85
N GLU A 59 13.07 -2.42 -8.21
CA GLU A 59 11.93 -1.52 -8.36
C GLU A 59 12.21 -0.14 -7.79
N GLU A 60 12.68 -0.05 -6.54
CA GLU A 60 13.04 1.22 -5.89
C GLU A 60 14.14 1.97 -6.67
N SER A 61 15.16 1.25 -7.15
CA SER A 61 16.20 1.85 -7.97
C SER A 61 15.67 2.36 -9.31
N ARG A 62 14.71 1.65 -9.92
CA ARG A 62 14.07 2.09 -11.16
C ARG A 62 13.26 3.36 -10.92
N ASP A 63 12.39 3.33 -9.92
CA ASP A 63 11.46 4.41 -9.62
C ASP A 63 12.24 5.68 -9.20
N ALA A 64 13.29 5.53 -8.39
CA ALA A 64 14.14 6.67 -8.01
C ALA A 64 14.86 7.33 -9.20
N VAL A 65 15.24 6.56 -10.24
CA VAL A 65 15.81 7.12 -11.47
C VAL A 65 14.73 7.82 -12.31
N VAL A 66 13.53 7.24 -12.43
CA VAL A 66 12.40 7.87 -13.13
C VAL A 66 12.08 9.22 -12.48
N ASP A 67 11.90 9.24 -11.16
CA ASP A 67 11.59 10.44 -10.39
C ASP A 67 12.68 11.50 -10.54
N ALA A 68 13.95 11.11 -10.41
CA ALA A 68 15.07 12.03 -10.60
C ALA A 68 15.04 12.68 -11.99
N ARG A 69 14.77 11.91 -13.05
CA ARG A 69 14.66 12.45 -14.40
C ARG A 69 13.45 13.35 -14.59
N MET A 70 12.30 12.96 -14.06
CA MET A 70 11.07 13.75 -14.12
C MET A 70 11.24 15.12 -13.45
N GLU A 71 12.01 15.16 -12.35
CA GLU A 71 12.28 16.38 -11.59
C GLU A 71 13.53 17.13 -12.08
N GLY A 72 14.26 16.61 -13.07
CA GLY A 72 15.50 17.19 -13.58
C GLY A 72 16.67 17.15 -12.58
N ARG A 73 16.63 16.23 -11.61
CA ARG A 73 17.70 15.97 -10.65
C ARG A 73 18.73 14.96 -11.20
N PRO A 74 19.96 14.95 -10.66
CA PRO A 74 20.92 13.89 -10.95
C PRO A 74 20.37 12.51 -10.60
N GLU A 75 20.65 11.52 -11.45
CA GLU A 75 20.26 10.13 -11.20
C GLU A 75 20.95 9.57 -9.95
N PRO A 76 20.22 8.82 -9.10
CA PRO A 76 20.83 8.14 -7.96
C PRO A 76 21.78 7.04 -8.44
N THR A 77 22.78 6.72 -7.61
CA THR A 77 23.65 5.56 -7.88
C THR A 77 22.88 4.27 -7.61
N PRO A 78 22.78 3.35 -8.58
CA PRO A 78 22.06 2.10 -8.39
C PRO A 78 22.82 1.16 -7.45
N ILE A 79 22.08 0.30 -6.76
CA ILE A 79 22.64 -0.75 -5.89
C ILE A 79 23.03 -1.94 -6.77
N ASP A 80 24.31 -2.29 -6.81
CA ASP A 80 24.81 -3.34 -7.71
C ASP A 80 24.79 -4.73 -7.06
N VAL A 81 25.02 -4.80 -5.75
CA VAL A 81 25.14 -6.07 -5.02
C VAL A 81 24.21 -6.08 -3.82
N LEU A 82 23.39 -7.12 -3.75
CA LEU A 82 22.53 -7.41 -2.61
C LEU A 82 23.00 -8.69 -1.93
N THR A 83 23.13 -8.66 -0.62
CA THR A 83 23.46 -9.86 0.18
C THR A 83 22.46 -10.04 1.31
N LEU A 84 21.88 -11.22 1.41
CA LEU A 84 21.10 -11.67 2.57
C LEU A 84 21.93 -12.64 3.39
N ILE A 85 21.95 -12.45 4.71
CA ILE A 85 22.57 -13.39 5.65
C ILE A 85 21.56 -13.75 6.72
N LEU A 86 21.36 -15.05 6.96
CA LEU A 86 20.61 -15.58 8.10
C LEU A 86 21.57 -16.25 9.08
N ARG A 87 21.38 -16.02 10.39
CA ARG A 87 22.21 -16.61 11.44
C ARG A 87 21.37 -17.18 12.57
N GLU A 88 21.92 -18.18 13.24
CA GLU A 88 21.44 -18.65 14.54
C GLU A 88 21.73 -17.62 15.66
N PRO A 89 21.11 -17.75 16.84
CA PRO A 89 21.30 -16.82 17.95
C PRO A 89 22.74 -16.81 18.50
N ASP A 90 23.50 -17.88 18.27
CA ASP A 90 24.92 -17.98 18.62
C ASP A 90 25.84 -17.29 17.60
N GLY A 91 25.27 -16.71 16.53
CA GLY A 91 25.98 -16.04 15.45
C GLY A 91 26.45 -16.97 14.33
N ARG A 92 26.13 -18.27 14.38
CA ARG A 92 26.47 -19.20 13.29
C ARG A 92 25.65 -18.90 12.05
N GLU A 93 26.32 -18.75 10.90
CA GLU A 93 25.66 -18.53 9.63
C GLU A 93 24.88 -19.76 9.17
N LEU A 94 23.60 -19.57 8.85
CA LEU A 94 22.70 -20.58 8.31
C LEU A 94 22.64 -20.50 6.79
N VAL A 95 22.46 -19.28 6.27
CA VAL A 95 22.30 -19.00 4.84
C VAL A 95 23.01 -17.70 4.52
N SER A 96 23.73 -17.67 3.41
CA SER A 96 24.26 -16.44 2.81
C SER A 96 24.02 -16.49 1.31
N MET A 97 23.28 -15.50 0.82
CA MET A 97 22.90 -15.39 -0.58
C MET A 97 23.32 -14.02 -1.09
N THR A 98 24.02 -13.99 -2.22
CA THR A 98 24.49 -12.75 -2.84
C THR A 98 24.06 -12.72 -4.30
N ALA A 99 23.43 -11.62 -4.71
CA ALA A 99 23.04 -11.35 -6.08
C ALA A 99 23.78 -10.12 -6.59
N ARG A 100 24.16 -10.17 -7.86
CA ARG A 100 24.48 -8.98 -8.64
C ARG A 100 23.22 -8.57 -9.38
N LEU A 101 22.72 -7.39 -9.06
CA LEU A 101 21.50 -6.86 -9.65
C LEU A 101 21.78 -6.36 -11.06
N ILE A 102 20.86 -6.63 -11.99
CA ILE A 102 20.94 -6.19 -13.38
C ILE A 102 19.84 -5.18 -13.60
N HIS A 103 20.20 -3.90 -13.61
CA HIS A 103 19.28 -2.80 -13.84
C HIS A 103 19.01 -2.66 -15.34
N LEU A 104 17.73 -2.72 -15.72
CA LEU A 104 17.34 -2.47 -17.10
C LEU A 104 17.51 -0.98 -17.42
N PRO A 105 18.05 -0.64 -18.61
CA PRO A 105 18.22 0.75 -18.99
C PRO A 105 16.85 1.42 -19.13
N ILE A 106 16.67 2.54 -18.42
CA ILE A 106 15.47 3.36 -18.51
C ILE A 106 15.64 4.30 -19.69
N THR A 107 14.74 4.25 -20.66
CA THR A 107 14.76 5.11 -21.85
C THR A 107 14.08 6.44 -21.57
N GLU A 108 14.40 7.47 -22.37
CA GLU A 108 13.69 8.75 -22.29
C GLU A 108 12.21 8.59 -22.66
N GLU A 109 11.91 7.74 -23.66
CA GLU A 109 10.54 7.41 -24.05
C GLU A 109 9.72 6.87 -22.88
N TYR A 110 10.29 5.94 -22.10
CA TYR A 110 9.65 5.40 -20.91
C TYR A 110 9.36 6.48 -19.86
N VAL A 111 10.31 7.40 -19.62
CA VAL A 111 10.09 8.52 -18.68
C VAL A 111 8.96 9.43 -19.17
N GLN A 112 8.90 9.72 -20.47
CA GLN A 112 7.82 10.52 -21.04
C GLN A 112 6.46 9.82 -20.95
N GLU A 113 6.41 8.50 -21.10
CA GLU A 113 5.20 7.70 -20.87
C GLU A 113 4.73 7.80 -19.41
N GLN A 114 5.65 7.71 -18.43
CA GLN A 114 5.30 7.87 -17.01
C GLN A 114 4.79 9.29 -16.71
N ILE A 115 5.42 10.33 -17.26
CA ILE A 115 4.94 11.71 -17.14
C ILE A 115 3.52 11.85 -17.73
N ALA A 116 3.28 11.26 -18.89
CA ALA A 116 1.97 11.29 -19.54
C ALA A 116 0.89 10.57 -18.71
N LEU A 117 1.24 9.42 -18.12
CA LEU A 117 0.36 8.65 -17.23
C LEU A 117 -0.03 9.46 -15.98
N LEU A 118 0.95 10.08 -15.30
CA LEU A 118 0.67 10.90 -14.12
C LEU A 118 -0.21 12.11 -14.47
N ARG A 119 0.07 12.80 -15.59
CA ARG A 119 -0.78 13.91 -16.06
C ARG A 119 -2.21 13.48 -16.38
N ALA A 120 -2.37 12.31 -17.00
CA ALA A 120 -3.69 11.76 -17.27
C ALA A 120 -4.45 11.43 -15.98
N SER A 121 -3.76 10.87 -14.98
CA SER A 121 -4.32 10.62 -13.65
C SER A 121 -4.75 11.92 -12.96
N GLU A 122 -3.89 12.94 -12.96
CA GLU A 122 -4.20 14.26 -12.36
C GLU A 122 -5.37 14.96 -13.06
N GLU A 123 -5.49 14.84 -14.39
CA GLU A 123 -6.61 15.39 -15.14
C GLU A 123 -7.92 14.66 -14.79
N GLU A 124 -7.87 13.33 -14.69
CA GLU A 124 -9.02 12.53 -14.28
C GLU A 124 -9.44 12.84 -12.85
N ASP A 125 -8.50 12.97 -11.92
CA ASP A 125 -8.77 13.38 -10.54
C ASP A 125 -9.39 14.78 -10.48
N ARG A 126 -8.87 15.72 -11.29
CA ARG A 126 -9.48 17.06 -11.42
C ARG A 126 -10.90 16.97 -11.97
N ARG A 127 -11.14 16.15 -12.99
CA ARG A 127 -12.47 15.94 -13.58
C ARG A 127 -13.44 15.37 -12.57
N LEU A 128 -13.04 14.35 -11.82
CA LEU A 128 -13.84 13.73 -10.77
C LEU A 128 -14.11 14.69 -9.62
N ALA A 129 -13.12 15.48 -9.20
CA ALA A 129 -13.29 16.50 -8.16
C ALA A 129 -14.29 17.59 -8.59
N LEU A 130 -14.23 18.06 -9.84
CA LEU A 130 -15.19 19.02 -10.38
C LEU A 130 -16.59 18.43 -10.49
N ALA A 131 -16.74 17.20 -10.98
CA ALA A 131 -18.03 16.51 -11.05
C ALA A 131 -18.66 16.31 -9.67
N ARG A 132 -17.83 16.02 -8.64
CA ARG A 132 -18.29 15.94 -7.24
C ARG A 132 -18.80 17.28 -6.72
N ARG A 133 -18.11 18.39 -7.05
CA ARG A 133 -18.55 19.75 -6.67
C ARG A 133 -19.86 20.13 -7.35
N GLN A 134 -19.98 19.88 -8.66
CA GLN A 134 -21.21 20.17 -9.42
C GLN A 134 -22.40 19.37 -8.89
N ARG A 135 -22.23 18.08 -8.57
CA ARG A 135 -23.30 17.26 -7.95
C ARG A 135 -23.65 17.69 -6.53
N ALA A 136 -22.73 18.30 -5.79
CA ALA A 136 -23.00 18.82 -4.45
C ALA A 136 -23.73 20.18 -4.49
N GLU A 137 -23.62 20.92 -5.61
CA GLU A 137 -24.24 22.23 -5.82
C GLU A 137 -25.55 22.17 -6.60
N GLU A 138 -25.86 21.06 -7.29
CA GLU A 138 -27.17 20.85 -7.93
C GLU A 138 -28.28 20.68 -6.87
N PRO A 139 -29.21 21.63 -6.73
CA PRO A 139 -30.44 21.40 -5.98
C PRO A 139 -31.28 20.39 -6.77
N ASP A 140 -31.91 19.45 -6.07
CA ASP A 140 -32.83 18.44 -6.64
C ASP A 140 -33.80 19.11 -7.65
N PRO A 141 -33.64 18.88 -8.97
CA PRO A 141 -34.26 19.77 -9.95
C PRO A 141 -35.73 19.46 -10.23
N TYR A 142 -36.36 18.42 -9.65
CA TYR A 142 -37.74 18.07 -10.01
C TYR A 142 -38.59 17.42 -8.91
N PRO A 143 -39.58 18.16 -8.36
CA PRO A 143 -40.76 17.54 -7.77
C PRO A 143 -41.98 17.45 -8.73
N LEU A 144 -41.98 18.12 -9.91
CA LEU A 144 -43.26 18.42 -10.62
C LEU A 144 -43.31 18.34 -12.17
N LEU A 145 -42.30 17.82 -12.89
CA LEU A 145 -42.33 17.81 -14.38
C LEU A 145 -42.47 16.43 -15.04
N ALA A 146 -42.76 15.38 -14.26
CA ALA A 146 -42.94 14.02 -14.79
C ALA A 146 -44.25 13.82 -15.59
N ASP A 147 -45.22 14.73 -15.48
CA ASP A 147 -46.59 14.50 -16.00
C ASP A 147 -46.86 15.05 -17.42
N PHE A 148 -45.98 15.85 -18.03
CA PHE A 148 -46.37 16.71 -19.18
C PHE A 148 -45.89 16.30 -20.58
N LEU A 149 -45.08 15.25 -20.76
CA LEU A 149 -44.41 14.97 -22.03
C LEU A 149 -44.64 13.55 -22.59
N ALA A 150 -45.85 13.00 -22.46
CA ALA A 150 -46.19 11.70 -23.05
C ALA A 150 -46.27 11.74 -24.60
N PRO A 151 -45.45 10.99 -25.35
CA PRO A 151 -45.63 10.76 -26.78
C PRO A 151 -46.53 9.52 -27.01
N GLN A 152 -47.43 9.58 -27.99
CA GLN A 152 -48.32 8.47 -28.37
C GLN A 152 -47.54 7.27 -28.95
N PRO A 153 -47.91 6.01 -28.63
CA PRO A 153 -47.11 4.84 -28.97
C PRO A 153 -47.42 4.29 -30.38
N LEU A 154 -46.36 3.93 -31.10
CA LEU A 154 -46.39 2.87 -32.11
C LEU A 154 -46.32 1.50 -31.41
N PRO A 155 -46.91 0.43 -31.95
CA PRO A 155 -46.86 -0.89 -31.30
C PRO A 155 -45.43 -1.45 -31.36
N GLN A 156 -44.81 -1.57 -30.19
CA GLN A 156 -43.50 -2.17 -29.97
C GLN A 156 -43.63 -3.48 -29.19
N PRO A 157 -42.71 -4.45 -29.39
CA PRO A 157 -42.70 -5.73 -28.69
C PRO A 157 -42.70 -5.53 -27.16
N GLU A 158 -43.35 -6.43 -26.42
CA GLU A 158 -43.53 -6.34 -24.97
C GLU A 158 -42.21 -5.98 -24.26
N PRO A 159 -42.14 -4.80 -23.60
CA PRO A 159 -40.97 -4.42 -22.82
C PRO A 159 -40.85 -5.36 -21.63
N ALA A 160 -39.63 -5.84 -21.34
CA ALA A 160 -39.34 -6.42 -20.04
C ALA A 160 -39.80 -5.43 -18.94
N GLU A 161 -40.44 -5.93 -17.89
CA GLU A 161 -40.90 -5.09 -16.79
C GLU A 161 -39.73 -4.21 -16.30
N PRO A 162 -39.91 -2.87 -16.26
CA PRO A 162 -38.86 -1.99 -15.80
C PRO A 162 -38.47 -2.39 -14.38
N PRO A 163 -37.15 -2.50 -14.07
CA PRO A 163 -36.74 -2.91 -12.74
C PRO A 163 -37.29 -1.92 -11.72
N ASP A 164 -37.72 -2.43 -10.57
CA ASP A 164 -38.26 -1.60 -9.49
C ASP A 164 -37.25 -0.49 -9.14
N PRO A 165 -37.61 0.80 -9.32
CA PRO A 165 -36.70 1.92 -9.07
C PRO A 165 -36.22 1.98 -7.61
N HIS A 166 -36.99 1.39 -6.68
CA HIS A 166 -36.57 1.28 -5.29
C HIS A 166 -35.42 0.26 -5.12
N ARG A 167 -35.55 -0.91 -5.75
CA ARG A 167 -34.48 -1.92 -5.77
C ARG A 167 -33.24 -1.40 -6.46
N GLN A 168 -33.38 -0.72 -7.60
CA GLN A 168 -32.26 -0.08 -8.29
C GLN A 168 -31.50 0.89 -7.39
N ARG A 169 -32.22 1.72 -6.62
CA ARG A 169 -31.60 2.66 -5.68
C ARG A 169 -30.84 1.96 -4.56
N ILE A 170 -31.35 0.85 -4.04
CA ILE A 170 -30.66 0.03 -3.05
C ILE A 170 -29.39 -0.56 -3.65
N ASP A 171 -29.48 -1.18 -4.83
CA ASP A 171 -28.35 -1.80 -5.53
C ASP A 171 -27.26 -0.76 -5.86
N ASP A 172 -27.65 0.46 -6.23
CA ASP A 172 -26.72 1.56 -6.51
C ASP A 172 -26.00 2.05 -5.25
N LEU A 173 -26.68 2.08 -4.09
CA LEU A 173 -26.05 2.45 -2.82
C LEU A 173 -25.05 1.40 -2.37
N GLU A 174 -25.40 0.11 -2.50
CA GLU A 174 -24.49 -1.00 -2.17
C GLU A 174 -23.28 -1.04 -3.09
N ARG A 175 -23.50 -0.92 -4.41
CA ARG A 175 -22.40 -0.87 -5.38
C ARG A 175 -21.44 0.27 -5.07
N ARG A 176 -21.96 1.46 -4.76
CA ARG A 176 -21.12 2.61 -4.38
C ARG A 176 -20.37 2.39 -3.06
N ALA A 177 -20.95 1.64 -2.12
CA ALA A 177 -20.26 1.29 -0.89
C ALA A 177 -19.10 0.32 -1.17
N ASP A 178 -19.32 -0.67 -2.03
CA ASP A 178 -18.28 -1.61 -2.47
C ASP A 178 -17.18 -0.92 -3.27
N ASP A 179 -17.52 -0.07 -4.24
CA ASP A 179 -16.56 0.73 -5.01
C ASP A 179 -15.67 1.57 -4.07
N LEU A 180 -16.23 2.15 -3.00
CA LEU A 180 -15.46 2.89 -2.01
C LEU A 180 -14.50 2.00 -1.23
N ARG A 181 -14.92 0.79 -0.81
CA ARG A 181 -14.04 -0.15 -0.12
C ARG A 181 -12.91 -0.65 -1.01
N GLU A 182 -13.19 -0.89 -2.29
CA GLU A 182 -12.20 -1.34 -3.27
C GLU A 182 -11.21 -0.23 -3.66
N SER A 183 -11.61 1.04 -3.53
CA SER A 183 -10.76 2.19 -3.90
C SER A 183 -9.63 2.50 -2.90
N VAL A 184 -9.66 1.93 -1.70
CA VAL A 184 -8.67 2.19 -0.65
C VAL A 184 -8.08 0.89 -0.09
N VAL A 185 -6.90 1.01 0.51
CA VAL A 185 -6.28 -0.09 1.23
C VAL A 185 -7.10 -0.42 2.47
N ASP A 186 -7.19 -1.71 2.79
CA ASP A 186 -7.91 -2.20 3.96
C ASP A 186 -7.43 -1.53 5.28
N PRO A 187 -8.34 -1.07 6.16
CA PRO A 187 -7.98 -0.39 7.40
C PRO A 187 -7.18 -1.25 8.38
N ASP A 188 -7.39 -2.57 8.44
CA ASP A 188 -6.59 -3.46 9.27
C ASP A 188 -5.16 -3.57 8.74
N HIS A 189 -5.01 -3.63 7.40
CA HIS A 189 -3.70 -3.56 6.78
C HIS A 189 -2.97 -2.26 7.13
N CYS A 190 -3.61 -1.10 6.98
CA CYS A 190 -3.01 0.19 7.34
C CYS A 190 -2.63 0.27 8.83
N ARG A 191 -3.48 -0.23 9.73
CA ARG A 191 -3.19 -0.27 11.18
C ARG A 191 -1.98 -1.14 11.50
N ARG A 192 -1.89 -2.34 10.91
CA ARG A 192 -0.73 -3.22 11.10
C ARG A 192 0.55 -2.56 10.60
N ARG A 193 0.52 -1.93 9.43
CA ARG A 193 1.70 -1.23 8.86
C ARG A 193 2.11 0.00 9.66
N LEU A 194 1.14 0.73 10.21
CA LEU A 194 1.42 1.84 11.13
C LEU A 194 2.14 1.32 12.39
N PHE A 195 1.62 0.26 13.01
CA PHE A 195 2.25 -0.34 14.19
C PHE A 195 3.67 -0.82 13.91
N GLU A 196 3.91 -1.48 12.78
CA GLU A 196 5.25 -1.88 12.34
C GLU A 196 6.19 -0.67 12.14
N ALA A 197 5.68 0.44 11.59
CA ALA A 197 6.47 1.65 11.40
C ALA A 197 6.81 2.33 12.75
N GLU A 198 5.87 2.35 13.70
CA GLU A 198 6.08 2.90 15.05
C GLU A 198 7.10 2.08 15.85
N LEU A 199 7.03 0.74 15.73
CA LEU A 199 8.01 -0.15 16.34
C LEU A 199 9.41 0.12 15.79
N ARG A 200 9.56 0.18 14.47
CA ARG A 200 10.85 0.49 13.81
C ARG A 200 11.41 1.86 14.21
N LEU A 201 10.56 2.88 14.31
CA LEU A 201 10.98 4.19 14.82
C LEU A 201 11.50 4.09 16.25
N THR A 202 10.80 3.35 17.10
CA THR A 202 11.21 3.13 18.49
C THR A 202 12.54 2.39 18.59
N GLU A 203 12.75 1.37 17.76
CA GLU A 203 14.00 0.61 17.66
C GLU A 203 15.16 1.50 17.19
N ALA A 204 14.96 2.27 16.12
CA ALA A 204 15.95 3.23 15.61
C ALA A 204 16.36 4.27 16.66
N GLU A 205 15.39 4.79 17.42
CA GLU A 205 15.65 5.72 18.54
C GLU A 205 16.43 5.07 19.68
N GLN A 206 16.14 3.80 20.00
CA GLN A 206 16.87 3.05 21.02
C GLN A 206 18.30 2.77 20.58
N GLU A 207 18.50 2.34 19.34
CA GLU A 207 19.82 2.11 18.75
C GLU A 207 20.66 3.38 18.75
N HIS A 208 20.09 4.52 18.32
CA HIS A 208 20.78 5.81 18.42
C HIS A 208 21.16 6.13 19.88
N ARG A 209 20.26 5.92 20.85
CA ARG A 209 20.56 6.16 22.27
C ARG A 209 21.72 5.29 22.78
N HIS A 210 21.84 4.06 22.29
CA HIS A 210 22.95 3.17 22.62
C HIS A 210 24.27 3.58 21.95
N LEU A 211 24.21 4.06 20.70
CA LEU A 211 25.39 4.52 19.95
C LEU A 211 25.94 5.88 20.43
N ALA A 212 25.09 6.71 21.07
CA ALA A 212 25.43 8.07 21.46
C ALA A 212 26.64 8.19 22.42
N ALA A 213 27.04 7.12 23.10
CA ALA A 213 28.16 7.12 24.04
C ALA A 213 29.55 7.09 23.35
N ASP A 214 29.68 6.42 22.21
CA ASP A 214 30.98 6.12 21.57
C ASP A 214 31.03 6.43 20.05
N ALA A 215 29.93 6.92 19.45
CA ALA A 215 29.85 7.15 18.00
C ALA A 215 30.60 8.40 17.51
N ASP A 216 31.26 8.27 16.36
CA ASP A 216 31.81 9.38 15.55
C ASP A 216 30.68 10.21 14.92
N ASP A 217 30.97 11.45 14.51
CA ASP A 217 29.98 12.40 14.00
C ASP A 217 29.24 11.88 12.76
N GLY A 218 29.92 11.13 11.87
CA GLY A 218 29.27 10.51 10.72
C GLY A 218 28.25 9.43 11.09
N ALA A 219 28.53 8.62 12.11
CA ALA A 219 27.60 7.61 12.59
C ALA A 219 26.37 8.23 13.28
N ARG A 220 26.52 9.42 13.87
CA ARG A 220 25.38 10.19 14.41
C ARG A 220 24.50 10.76 13.31
N GLU A 221 25.10 11.27 12.23
CA GLU A 221 24.37 11.79 11.07
C GLU A 221 23.58 10.68 10.36
N ASP A 222 24.20 9.52 10.14
CA ASP A 222 23.54 8.34 9.55
C ASP A 222 22.37 7.84 10.43
N ALA A 223 22.56 7.78 11.76
CA ALA A 223 21.50 7.39 12.69
C ALA A 223 20.33 8.40 12.71
N ALA A 224 20.63 9.70 12.64
CA ALA A 224 19.61 10.74 12.55
C ALA A 224 18.82 10.66 11.23
N ALA A 225 19.50 10.41 10.11
CA ALA A 225 18.85 10.18 8.82
C ALA A 225 17.94 8.94 8.84
N HIS A 226 18.39 7.86 9.49
CA HIS A 226 17.59 6.65 9.64
C HIS A 226 16.30 6.90 10.47
N ILE A 227 16.42 7.59 11.61
CA ILE A 227 15.25 7.96 12.43
C ILE A 227 14.29 8.86 11.65
N ALA A 228 14.81 9.85 10.90
CA ALA A 228 13.98 10.72 10.09
C ALA A 228 13.16 9.93 9.05
N HIS A 229 13.81 8.97 8.36
CA HIS A 229 13.14 8.09 7.42
C HIS A 229 12.05 7.21 8.08
N CYS A 230 12.34 6.65 9.26
CA CYS A 230 11.33 5.89 10.02
C CYS A 230 10.13 6.78 10.42
N ALA A 231 10.37 8.02 10.82
CA ALA A 231 9.31 8.96 11.19
C ALA A 231 8.44 9.37 9.98
N GLU A 232 9.03 9.54 8.81
CA GLU A 232 8.30 9.76 7.55
C GLU A 232 7.37 8.58 7.24
N ARG A 233 7.86 7.34 7.41
CA ARG A 233 7.04 6.13 7.21
C ARG A 233 5.87 6.03 8.19
N VAL A 234 6.07 6.39 9.46
CA VAL A 234 4.97 6.49 10.44
C VAL A 234 3.91 7.49 9.96
N THR A 235 4.35 8.68 9.54
CA THR A 235 3.47 9.74 9.05
C THR A 235 2.67 9.29 7.82
N PHE A 236 3.32 8.61 6.88
CA PHE A 236 2.69 8.05 5.69
C PHE A 236 1.59 7.05 6.06
N TRP A 237 1.91 6.04 6.89
CA TRP A 237 0.94 5.01 7.27
C TRP A 237 -0.20 5.54 8.14
N HIS A 238 0.08 6.54 8.98
CA HIS A 238 -0.95 7.22 9.75
C HIS A 238 -1.95 7.96 8.85
N THR A 239 -1.44 8.69 7.84
CA THR A 239 -2.28 9.39 6.85
C THR A 239 -3.15 8.39 6.10
N ARG A 240 -2.56 7.31 5.58
CA ARG A 240 -3.29 6.24 4.89
C ARG A 240 -4.34 5.56 5.77
N ALA A 241 -4.03 5.28 7.04
CA ALA A 241 -4.98 4.69 7.98
C ALA A 241 -6.19 5.62 8.23
N THR A 242 -5.95 6.92 8.32
CA THR A 242 -7.01 7.93 8.47
C THR A 242 -7.92 7.97 7.25
N GLU A 243 -7.33 8.05 6.05
CA GLU A 243 -8.07 8.08 4.77
C GLU A 243 -8.89 6.80 4.54
N ALA A 244 -8.29 5.63 4.81
CA ALA A 244 -8.97 4.34 4.72
C ALA A 244 -10.15 4.27 5.70
N THR A 245 -9.95 4.68 6.95
CA THR A 245 -11.01 4.70 7.96
C THR A 245 -12.16 5.62 7.56
N GLU A 246 -11.86 6.83 7.09
CA GLU A 246 -12.90 7.77 6.64
C GLU A 246 -13.70 7.19 5.46
N THR A 247 -13.02 6.56 4.51
CA THR A 247 -13.65 5.94 3.35
C THR A 247 -14.56 4.78 3.75
N PHE A 248 -14.12 3.92 4.67
CA PHE A 248 -14.93 2.83 5.21
C PHE A 248 -16.14 3.33 6.00
N LEU A 249 -16.01 4.42 6.75
CA LEU A 249 -17.15 5.05 7.43
C LEU A 249 -18.18 5.60 6.44
N ARG A 250 -17.72 6.16 5.31
CA ARG A 250 -18.62 6.62 4.23
C ARG A 250 -19.33 5.43 3.56
N ALA A 251 -18.63 4.33 3.30
CA ALA A 251 -19.23 3.11 2.78
C ALA A 251 -20.28 2.53 3.75
N ALA A 252 -19.98 2.48 5.05
CA ALA A 252 -20.92 2.03 6.07
C ALA A 252 -22.18 2.93 6.16
N ALA A 253 -22.04 4.24 5.93
CA ALA A 253 -23.19 5.14 5.87
C ALA A 253 -24.10 4.85 4.67
N LEU A 254 -23.54 4.48 3.51
CA LEU A 254 -24.30 4.05 2.33
C LEU A 254 -25.03 2.73 2.57
N ASP A 255 -24.38 1.75 3.20
CA ASP A 255 -25.04 0.50 3.60
C ASP A 255 -26.20 0.76 4.57
N ALA A 256 -26.00 1.64 5.55
CA ALA A 256 -27.03 1.97 6.53
C ALA A 256 -28.25 2.63 5.88
N GLU A 257 -28.01 3.47 4.86
CA GLU A 257 -29.05 4.06 4.01
C GLU A 257 -29.81 2.98 3.23
N ALA A 258 -29.09 2.08 2.54
CA ALA A 258 -29.67 0.97 1.80
C ALA A 258 -30.51 0.05 2.70
N ALA A 259 -29.99 -0.29 3.88
CA ALA A 259 -30.69 -1.08 4.88
C ALA A 259 -31.92 -0.37 5.47
N ARG A 260 -31.92 0.97 5.52
CA ARG A 260 -33.11 1.75 5.91
C ARG A 260 -34.18 1.68 4.83
N LEU A 261 -33.80 1.81 3.57
CA LEU A 261 -34.73 1.71 2.44
C LEU A 261 -35.39 0.33 2.38
N ARG A 262 -34.62 -0.76 2.52
CA ARG A 262 -35.19 -2.12 2.61
C ARG A 262 -36.24 -2.28 3.70
N ARG A 263 -35.98 -1.71 4.88
CA ARG A 263 -36.92 -1.78 6.02
C ARG A 263 -38.15 -0.89 5.86
N ALA A 264 -38.07 0.13 5.01
CA ALA A 264 -39.19 1.01 4.72
C ALA A 264 -40.17 0.39 3.70
N GLU A 265 -39.81 -0.74 3.08
CA GLU A 265 -40.68 -1.49 2.17
C GLU A 265 -41.74 -2.26 2.99
N PRO A 266 -43.04 -1.88 2.92
CA PRO A 266 -44.10 -2.69 3.50
C PRO A 266 -44.33 -3.90 2.59
N GLU A 267 -44.38 -5.10 3.17
CA GLU A 267 -44.83 -6.31 2.48
C GLU A 267 -46.15 -6.01 1.74
N ARG A 268 -46.11 -6.03 0.40
CA ARG A 268 -47.29 -5.94 -0.47
C ARG A 268 -47.47 -7.25 -1.22
#